data_AF-A0A016UU47-F1
#
_entry.id   AF-A0A016UU47-F1
#
_cell.length_a   1.000
_cell.length_b   1.000
_cell.length_c   1.000
_cell.angle_alpha   90.00
_cell.angle_beta   90.00
_cell.angle_gamma   90.00
#
_symmetry.space_group_name_H-M   'P 1'
#
loop_
_entity.id
_entity.type
_entity.pdbx_description
1 polymer ?
#
loop_
_entity_poly.entity_id
_entity_poly.type
_entity_poly.pdbx_seq_one_letter_code
_entity_poly.pdbx_strand_id
1 'polypeptide(L)'
;MLYGAETWVLTKGAELKLASAQRRMERSMIVVRLLDEKSNTCLRGVTKIKDVITSAAERKQAYGWKLARSTNVKWSQELMERRPPSKRSVFRPKTR
;
A
#
# COMPACT_ATOMS: atom_id res chain seq x y z
N MET A 1 0.53 12.01 1.22
CA MET A 1 1.49 10.89 1.38
C MET A 1 0.95 9.55 0.84
N LEU A 2 -0.25 9.10 1.21
CA LEU A 2 -0.70 7.73 0.93
C LEU A 2 -1.04 7.38 -0.53
N TYR A 3 -1.03 8.34 -1.46
CA TYR A 3 -1.29 8.03 -2.89
C TYR A 3 -0.23 7.08 -3.47
N GLY A 4 1.03 7.21 -3.05
CA GLY A 4 2.11 6.30 -3.46
C GLY A 4 1.93 4.85 -2.97
N ALA A 5 1.07 4.61 -1.97
CA ALA A 5 0.77 3.25 -1.52
C ALA A 5 0.01 2.42 -2.58
N GLU A 6 -0.62 3.08 -3.55
CA GLU A 6 -1.30 2.43 -4.67
C GLU A 6 -0.30 1.77 -5.63
N THR A 7 0.90 2.34 -5.78
CA THR A 7 1.93 1.87 -6.73
C THR A 7 3.05 1.07 -6.08
N TRP A 8 3.22 1.12 -4.75
CA TRP A 8 4.32 0.45 -4.05
C TRP A 8 3.95 -0.94 -3.50
N VAL A 9 4.98 -1.78 -3.38
CA VAL A 9 4.89 -3.04 -2.64
C VAL A 9 5.04 -2.74 -1.14
N LEU A 10 3.97 -2.97 -0.38
CA LEU A 10 3.99 -2.96 1.08
C LEU A 10 4.78 -4.19 1.56
N THR A 11 6.10 -4.03 1.64
CA THR A 11 6.97 -5.01 2.30
C THR A 11 6.96 -4.77 3.81
N LYS A 12 7.25 -5.82 4.59
CA LYS A 12 7.41 -5.70 6.06
C LYS A 12 8.40 -4.62 6.46
N GLY A 13 9.50 -4.46 5.71
CA GLY A 13 10.47 -3.39 5.93
C GLY A 13 9.90 -1.99 5.70
N ALA A 14 9.05 -1.81 4.69
CA ALA A 14 8.38 -0.54 4.43
C ALA A 14 7.33 -0.22 5.52
N GLU A 15 6.58 -1.22 5.99
CA GLU A 15 5.63 -1.07 7.10
C GLU A 15 6.33 -0.56 8.37
N LEU A 16 7.49 -1.13 8.72
CA LEU A 16 8.26 -0.70 9.90
C LEU A 16 8.77 0.74 9.77
N LYS A 17 9.20 1.15 8.57
CA LYS A 17 9.64 2.52 8.30
C LYS A 17 8.47 3.51 8.43
N LEU A 18 7.31 3.18 7.85
CA LEU A 18 6.10 3.99 7.96
C LEU A 18 5.63 4.14 9.42
N ALA A 19 5.61 3.04 10.17
CA ALA A 19 5.23 3.07 11.58
C ALA A 19 6.22 3.92 12.41
N SER A 20 7.52 3.84 12.12
CA SER A 20 8.53 4.67 12.80
C SER A 20 8.39 6.15 12.45
N ALA A 21 8.11 6.46 11.18
CA ALA A 21 7.84 7.83 10.74
C ALA A 21 6.60 8.43 11.41
N GLN A 22 5.49 7.67 11.45
CA GLN A 22 4.26 8.08 12.14
C GLN A 22 4.51 8.37 13.62
N ARG A 23 5.17 7.48 14.36
CA ARG A 23 5.47 7.69 15.79
C ARG A 23 6.32 8.93 16.03
N ARG A 24 7.30 9.19 15.15
CA ARG A 24 8.15 10.38 15.26
C ARG A 24 7.33 11.66 15.03
N MET A 25 6.42 11.64 14.06
CA MET A 25 5.48 12.74 13.84
C MET A 25 4.55 12.97 15.03
N GLU A 26 3.93 11.92 15.57
CA GLU A 26 3.04 12.01 16.73
C GLU A 26 3.76 12.62 17.95
N ARG A 27 5.02 12.24 18.18
CA ARG A 27 5.84 12.82 19.25
C ARG A 27 6.16 14.29 19.01
N SER A 28 6.47 14.67 17.78
CA SER A 28 6.69 16.08 17.42
C SER A 28 5.41 16.92 17.58
N MET A 29 4.22 16.36 17.30
CA MET A 29 2.95 17.06 17.49
C MET A 29 2.62 17.35 18.96
N ILE A 30 2.95 16.43 19.87
CA ILE A 30 2.71 16.59 21.32
C ILE A 30 3.92 17.21 22.03
N VAL A 31 5.01 17.50 21.31
CA VAL A 31 6.28 18.04 21.86
C VAL A 31 6.87 17.13 22.95
N VAL A 32 6.83 15.81 22.71
CA VAL A 32 7.34 14.80 23.65
C VAL A 32 8.72 14.34 23.21
N ARG A 33 9.67 14.33 24.16
CA ARG A 33 11.03 13.83 23.94
C ARG A 33 11.08 12.32 24.19
N LEU A 34 12.12 11.67 23.66
CA LEU A 34 12.37 10.25 23.94
C LEU A 34 12.62 9.98 25.44
N LEU A 35 13.17 10.98 26.15
CA LEU A 35 13.46 10.92 27.59
C LEU A 35 12.20 10.89 28.46
N ASP A 36 11.06 11.35 27.95
CA ASP A 36 9.81 11.38 28.72
C ASP A 36 9.17 9.98 28.86
N GLU A 37 9.81 8.94 28.28
CA GLU A 37 9.44 7.52 28.33
C GLU A 37 7.94 7.24 28.10
N LYS A 38 7.29 8.09 27.30
CA LYS A 38 5.88 7.92 26.97
C LYS A 38 5.67 6.68 26.11
N SER A 39 4.77 5.82 26.57
CA SER A 39 4.36 4.62 25.87
C SER A 39 3.70 4.97 24.53
N ASN A 40 3.94 4.12 23.51
CA ASN A 40 3.36 4.32 22.19
C ASN A 40 1.82 4.25 22.22
N THR A 41 1.24 3.49 23.15
CA THR A 41 -0.22 3.40 23.36
C THR A 41 -0.79 4.71 23.88
N CYS A 42 -0.08 5.40 24.78
CA CYS A 42 -0.46 6.72 25.27
C CYS A 42 -0.47 7.75 24.13
N LEU A 43 0.58 7.77 23.30
CA LEU A 43 0.67 8.69 22.15
C LEU A 43 -0.50 8.51 21.17
N ARG A 44 -0.89 7.25 20.90
CA ARG A 44 -2.05 6.96 20.05
C ARG A 44 -3.38 7.39 20.68
N GLY A 45 -3.55 7.22 21.98
CA GLY A 45 -4.76 7.64 22.70
C GLY A 45 -4.97 9.16 22.67
N VAL A 46 -3.89 9.93 22.75
CA VAL A 46 -3.94 11.41 22.71
C VAL A 46 -4.17 11.93 21.29
N THR A 47 -3.42 11.44 20.31
CA THR A 47 -3.47 11.95 18.93
C THR A 47 -4.69 11.48 18.14
N LYS A 48 -5.23 10.29 18.46
CA LYS A 48 -6.35 9.65 17.73
C LYS A 48 -6.12 9.55 16.20
N ILE A 49 -4.86 9.56 15.76
CA ILE A 49 -4.50 9.46 14.35
C ILE A 49 -4.74 8.04 13.87
N LYS A 50 -5.41 7.88 12.71
CA LYS A 50 -5.59 6.59 12.05
C LYS A 50 -4.23 5.97 11.71
N ASP A 51 -4.13 4.66 11.83
CA ASP A 51 -2.89 3.96 11.51
C ASP A 51 -2.55 4.11 10.01
N VAL A 52 -1.32 4.52 9.71
CA VAL A 52 -0.87 4.75 8.33
C VAL A 52 -0.87 3.45 7.54
N ILE A 53 -0.54 2.32 8.19
CA ILE A 53 -0.49 1.00 7.55
C ILE A 53 -1.89 0.55 7.15
N THR A 54 -2.88 0.63 8.05
CA THR A 54 -4.26 0.24 7.73
C THR A 54 -4.82 1.13 6.63
N SER A 55 -4.59 2.44 6.71
CA SER A 55 -5.02 3.40 5.69
C SER A 55 -4.36 3.15 4.32
N ALA A 56 -3.09 2.74 4.30
CA ALA A 56 -2.38 2.34 3.09
C ALA A 56 -2.96 1.05 2.49
N ALA A 57 -3.25 0.06 3.33
CA ALA A 57 -3.82 -1.22 2.91
C ALA A 57 -5.24 -1.03 2.33
N GLU A 58 -6.10 -0.26 3.00
CA GLU A 58 -7.44 0.09 2.54
C GLU A 58 -7.40 0.75 1.16
N ARG A 59 -6.52 1.73 0.96
CA ARG A 59 -6.35 2.39 -0.34
C ARG A 59 -5.86 1.46 -1.42
N LYS A 60 -4.87 0.61 -1.10
CA LYS A 60 -4.35 -0.38 -2.04
C LYS A 60 -5.44 -1.35 -2.49
N GLN A 61 -6.27 -1.81 -1.55
CA GLN A 61 -7.43 -2.65 -1.87
C GLN A 61 -8.43 -1.88 -2.72
N ALA A 62 -8.82 -0.66 -2.33
CA ALA A 62 -9.75 0.17 -3.09
C ALA A 62 -9.27 0.44 -4.53
N TYR A 63 -7.96 0.69 -4.72
CA TYR A 63 -7.34 0.83 -6.03
C TYR A 63 -7.40 -0.47 -6.84
N GLY A 64 -7.08 -1.60 -6.22
CA GLY A 64 -7.23 -2.93 -6.84
C GLY A 64 -8.66 -3.21 -7.30
N TRP A 65 -9.65 -2.88 -6.47
CA TRP A 65 -11.07 -2.98 -6.83
C TRP A 65 -11.46 -2.05 -7.98
N LYS A 66 -10.96 -0.81 -7.97
CA LYS A 66 -11.18 0.15 -9.07
C LYS A 66 -10.59 -0.35 -10.37
N LEU A 67 -9.39 -0.94 -10.33
CA LEU A 67 -8.73 -1.53 -11.49
C LEU A 67 -9.51 -2.74 -12.01
N ALA A 68 -9.94 -3.64 -11.13
CA ALA A 68 -10.73 -4.81 -11.48
C ALA A 68 -12.08 -4.48 -12.11
N ARG A 69 -12.70 -3.36 -11.71
CA ARG A 69 -13.98 -2.87 -12.28
C ARG A 69 -13.80 -1.99 -13.51
N SER A 70 -12.58 -1.54 -13.82
CA SER A 70 -12.35 -0.69 -14.97
C SER A 70 -12.51 -1.51 -16.26
N THR A 71 -13.15 -0.93 -17.29
CA THR A 71 -13.25 -1.52 -18.63
C THR A 71 -12.03 -1.20 -19.50
N ASN A 72 -11.17 -0.28 -19.05
CA ASN A 72 -9.94 0.17 -19.72
C ASN A 72 -8.74 -0.78 -19.51
N VAL A 73 -9.00 -2.06 -19.23
CA VAL A 73 -8.00 -3.07 -18.82
C VAL A 73 -7.13 -3.57 -19.99
N LYS A 74 -7.04 -2.80 -21.09
CA LYS A 74 -6.11 -3.08 -22.20
C LYS A 74 -4.70 -3.33 -21.69
N TRP A 75 -4.21 -2.52 -20.75
CA TRP A 75 -2.85 -2.64 -20.20
C TRP A 75 -2.62 -3.87 -19.32
N SER A 76 -3.58 -4.27 -18.48
CA SER A 76 -3.38 -5.43 -17.60
C SER A 76 -3.47 -6.73 -18.40
N GLN A 77 -4.36 -6.76 -19.40
CA GLN A 77 -4.49 -7.86 -20.32
C GLN A 77 -3.26 -7.98 -21.21
N GLU A 78 -2.74 -6.86 -21.72
CA GLU A 78 -1.51 -6.81 -22.52
C GLU A 78 -0.27 -7.18 -21.69
N LEU A 79 -0.19 -6.80 -20.40
CA LEU A 79 0.84 -7.27 -19.47
C LEU A 79 0.78 -8.77 -19.20
N MET A 80 -0.42 -9.33 -18.96
CA MET A 80 -0.61 -10.77 -18.78
C MET A 80 -0.38 -11.58 -20.06
N GLU A 81 -0.73 -11.01 -21.22
CA GLU A 81 -0.63 -11.67 -22.52
C GLU A 81 0.73 -11.46 -23.19
N ARG A 82 1.56 -10.51 -22.69
CA ARG A 82 2.92 -10.27 -23.20
C ARG A 82 3.76 -11.52 -23.02
N ARG A 83 4.12 -12.14 -24.14
CA ARG A 83 5.05 -13.27 -24.22
C ARG A 83 6.24 -12.92 -25.11
N PRO A 84 7.43 -13.49 -24.84
CA PRO A 84 8.51 -13.43 -25.80
C PRO A 84 8.08 -14.11 -27.11
N PRO A 85 8.49 -13.59 -28.28
CA PRO A 85 8.12 -14.18 -29.57
C PRO A 85 8.59 -15.64 -29.62
N SER A 86 7.63 -16.57 -29.66
CA SER A 86 7.89 -18.01 -29.67
C SER A 86 7.13 -18.67 -30.81
N LYS A 87 7.72 -19.71 -31.43
CA LYS A 87 7.08 -20.47 -32.52
C LYS A 87 5.97 -21.43 -32.04
N ARG A 88 5.71 -21.51 -30.73
CA ARG A 88 4.79 -22.48 -30.13
C ARG A 88 3.36 -21.95 -30.13
N SER A 89 2.42 -22.72 -30.66
CA SER A 89 0.99 -22.37 -30.67
C SER A 89 0.40 -22.37 -29.25
N VAL A 90 -0.67 -21.58 -29.06
CA VAL A 90 -1.39 -21.53 -27.79
C VAL A 90 -2.20 -22.82 -27.67
N PHE A 91 -1.83 -23.70 -26.74
CA PHE A 91 -2.51 -25.00 -26.52
C PHE A 91 -3.97 -24.87 -26.06
N ARG A 92 -4.43 -23.69 -25.61
CA ARG A 92 -5.82 -23.45 -25.19
C ARG A 92 -6.39 -22.22 -25.90
N PRO A 93 -7.42 -22.33 -26.74
CA PRO A 93 -8.08 -21.17 -27.32
C PRO A 93 -8.74 -20.33 -26.22
N LYS A 94 -8.77 -18.99 -26.39
CA LYS A 94 -9.50 -18.11 -25.47
C LYS A 94 -10.98 -18.46 -25.58
N THR A 95 -11.56 -18.98 -24.50
CA THR A 95 -13.01 -19.19 -24.41
C THR A 95 -13.70 -17.83 -24.52
N ARG A 96 -14.65 -17.75 -25.45
CA ARG A 96 -15.38 -16.53 -25.84
C ARG A 96 -16.39 -16.11 -24.77
#